data_AF-A0A923JCV6-F1
#
_entry.id   AF-A0A923JCV6-F1
#
_cell.length_a   1.000
_cell.length_b   1.000
_cell.length_c   1.000
_cell.angle_alpha   90.00
_cell.angle_beta   90.00
_cell.angle_gamma   90.00
#
_symmetry.space_group_name_H-M   'P 1'
#
loop_
_entity.id
_entity.type
_entity.pdbx_description
1 polymer ?
#
loop_
_entity_poly.entity_id
_entity_poly.type
_entity_poly.pdbx_seq_one_letter_code
_entity_poly.pdbx_strand_id
1 'polypeptide(L)'
;MTDDRAASTFVVGLGCQRGCPASTLRALLDQALQAHRIELRAVKALATIDLKRDEPGLQELATQLDLPLQYFSSDELAGYQPRLSHQSQIAFERTGCYGVAESAALALAEQLIQAPAKLLISRQKYAQATLALAGAA
;
A
#
# COMPACT_ATOMS: atom_id res chain seq x y z
N MET A 1 -19.70 18.05 -19.60
CA MET A 1 -20.39 16.91 -18.96
C MET A 1 -19.32 15.91 -18.55
N THR A 2 -18.58 16.24 -17.49
CA THR A 2 -17.57 15.36 -16.88
C THR A 2 -18.28 14.61 -15.76
N ASP A 3 -18.48 13.31 -16.00
CA ASP A 3 -18.99 12.34 -15.06
C ASP A 3 -18.14 12.40 -13.78
N ASP A 4 -18.70 12.98 -12.73
CA ASP A 4 -18.19 13.03 -11.36
C ASP A 4 -18.31 11.63 -10.75
N ARG A 5 -17.61 10.65 -11.37
CA ARG A 5 -17.47 9.31 -10.81
C ARG A 5 -16.81 9.51 -9.46
N ALA A 6 -17.60 9.34 -8.41
CA ALA A 6 -17.23 9.35 -7.00
C ALA A 6 -15.72 9.22 -6.83
N ALA A 7 -15.06 10.32 -6.42
CA ALA A 7 -13.61 10.41 -6.33
C ALA A 7 -13.06 9.13 -5.68
N SER A 8 -12.52 8.25 -6.54
CA SER A 8 -12.23 6.88 -6.11
C SER A 8 -11.08 6.96 -5.12
N THR A 9 -11.35 6.57 -3.89
CA THR A 9 -10.36 6.65 -2.81
C THR A 9 -9.47 5.43 -2.90
N PHE A 10 -8.30 5.59 -3.52
CA PHE A 10 -7.31 4.52 -3.60
C PHE A 10 -6.21 4.71 -2.56
N VAL A 11 -5.82 3.60 -1.95
CA VAL A 11 -4.70 3.54 -1.03
C VAL A 11 -3.66 2.58 -1.58
N VAL A 12 -2.41 3.02 -1.55
CA VAL A 12 -1.27 2.18 -1.88
C VAL A 12 -0.62 1.68 -0.60
N GLY A 13 -0.57 0.37 -0.42
CA GLY A 13 0.19 -0.24 0.65
C GLY A 13 1.58 -0.65 0.19
N LEU A 14 2.60 -0.40 1.02
CA LEU A 14 4.00 -0.59 0.68
C LEU A 14 4.71 -1.48 1.71
N GLY A 15 5.52 -2.39 1.20
CA GLY A 15 6.54 -3.11 1.94
C GLY A 15 7.89 -2.95 1.24
N CYS A 16 8.97 -3.01 2.00
CA CYS A 16 10.33 -2.97 1.47
C CYS A 16 11.32 -3.58 2.46
N GLN A 17 12.49 -3.93 1.96
CA GLN A 17 13.66 -4.21 2.79
C GLN A 17 14.23 -2.89 3.34
N ARG A 18 15.07 -3.00 4.38
CA ARG A 18 15.73 -1.86 5.00
C ARG A 18 16.61 -1.11 4.00
N GLY A 19 16.53 0.23 4.02
CA GLY A 19 17.33 1.08 3.14
C GLY A 19 16.85 1.09 1.69
N CYS A 20 15.61 0.68 1.44
CA CYS A 20 15.02 0.77 0.11
C CYS A 20 14.90 2.24 -0.33
N PRO A 21 15.52 2.65 -1.46
CA PRO A 21 15.48 4.05 -1.86
C PRO A 21 14.10 4.43 -2.39
N ALA A 22 13.71 5.69 -2.21
CA ALA A 22 12.44 6.22 -2.69
C ALA A 22 12.24 5.98 -4.19
N SER A 23 13.31 6.06 -4.98
CA SER A 23 13.28 5.80 -6.43
C SER A 23 12.82 4.38 -6.79
N THR A 24 13.18 3.36 -5.99
CA THR A 24 12.72 1.98 -6.21
C THR A 24 11.24 1.82 -5.88
N LEU A 25 10.78 2.45 -4.79
CA LEU A 25 9.37 2.46 -4.42
C LEU A 25 8.53 3.21 -5.46
N ARG A 26 9.04 4.36 -5.93
CA ARG A 26 8.42 5.18 -6.97
C ARG A 26 8.31 4.43 -8.30
N ALA A 27 9.38 3.77 -8.74
CA ALA A 27 9.36 2.98 -9.96
C ALA A 27 8.32 1.85 -9.90
N LEU A 28 8.23 1.14 -8.76
CA LEU A 28 7.21 0.12 -8.56
C LEU A 28 5.79 0.70 -8.57
N LEU A 29 5.58 1.85 -7.92
CA LEU A 29 4.29 2.55 -7.94
C LEU A 29 3.89 2.94 -9.37
N ASP A 30 4.75 3.65 -10.08
CA ASP A 30 4.48 4.15 -11.43
C ASP A 30 4.20 2.97 -12.39
N GLN A 31 5.00 1.90 -12.31
CA GLN A 31 4.79 0.70 -13.11
C GLN A 31 3.43 0.05 -12.83
N ALA A 32 3.05 -0.09 -11.55
CA ALA A 32 1.79 -0.70 -11.16
C ALA A 32 0.58 0.15 -11.62
N LEU A 33 0.63 1.47 -11.39
CA LEU A 33 -0.42 2.38 -11.82
C LEU A 33 -0.57 2.40 -13.33
N GLN A 34 0.54 2.47 -14.07
CA GLN A 34 0.54 2.47 -15.53
C GLN A 34 -0.05 1.17 -16.09
N ALA A 35 0.36 0.01 -15.57
CA ALA A 35 -0.13 -1.29 -16.01
C ALA A 35 -1.65 -1.45 -15.83
N HIS A 36 -2.20 -0.82 -14.79
CA HIS A 36 -3.63 -0.86 -14.46
C HIS A 36 -4.41 0.37 -14.95
N ARG A 37 -3.76 1.30 -15.67
CA ARG A 37 -4.36 2.55 -16.16
C ARG A 37 -5.01 3.39 -15.05
N ILE A 38 -4.37 3.40 -13.89
CA ILE A 38 -4.79 4.20 -12.74
C ILE A 38 -3.97 5.49 -12.73
N GLU A 39 -4.64 6.62 -12.61
CA GLU A 39 -4.01 7.92 -12.50
C GLU A 39 -3.48 8.13 -11.07
N LEU A 40 -2.25 8.64 -10.93
CA LEU A 40 -1.64 8.90 -9.61
C LEU A 40 -2.51 9.79 -8.70
N ARG A 41 -3.22 10.78 -9.26
CA ARG A 41 -4.16 11.66 -8.54
C ARG A 41 -5.34 10.94 -7.87
N ALA A 42 -5.61 9.70 -8.26
CA ALA A 42 -6.64 8.86 -7.63
C ALA A 42 -6.13 8.24 -6.32
N VAL A 43 -4.81 8.15 -6.12
CA VAL A 43 -4.21 7.71 -4.85
C VAL A 43 -4.34 8.82 -3.83
N LYS A 44 -4.89 8.49 -2.65
CA LYS A 44 -5.16 9.44 -1.56
C LYS A 44 -4.24 9.27 -0.37
N ALA A 45 -3.62 8.10 -0.22
CA ALA A 45 -2.69 7.83 0.87
C ALA A 45 -1.78 6.65 0.55
N LEU A 46 -0.67 6.62 1.28
CA LEU A 46 0.23 5.47 1.38
C LEU A 46 0.03 4.80 2.74
N ALA A 47 0.26 3.50 2.82
CA ALA A 47 0.13 2.72 4.06
C ALA A 47 1.27 1.71 4.20
N THR A 48 1.72 1.47 5.43
CA THR A 48 2.71 0.42 5.74
C THR A 48 2.59 -0.05 7.19
N ILE A 49 3.48 -0.94 7.61
CA ILE A 49 3.59 -1.38 9.01
C ILE A 49 4.50 -0.44 9.82
N ASP A 50 4.19 -0.21 11.08
CA ASP A 50 4.89 0.69 12.00
C ASP A 50 6.38 0.37 12.22
N LEU A 51 6.79 -0.89 12.07
CA LEU A 51 8.21 -1.30 12.05
C LEU A 51 9.02 -0.62 10.94
N LYS A 52 8.37 0.02 9.96
CA LYS A 52 9.00 0.80 8.89
C LYS A 52 8.98 2.31 9.12
N ARG A 53 8.65 2.79 10.32
CA ARG A 53 8.60 4.22 10.62
C ARG A 53 9.91 4.93 10.29
N ASP A 54 11.04 4.28 10.54
CA ASP A 54 12.38 4.83 10.32
C ASP A 54 12.95 4.57 8.91
N GLU A 55 12.15 4.09 7.96
CA GLU A 55 12.61 3.86 6.59
C GLU A 55 12.54 5.16 5.77
N PRO A 56 13.69 5.80 5.46
CA PRO A 56 13.70 7.13 4.84
C PRO A 56 13.09 7.12 3.43
N GLY A 57 13.24 6.04 2.68
CA GLY A 57 12.69 5.94 1.32
C GLY A 57 11.15 5.99 1.28
N LEU A 58 10.47 5.51 2.33
CA LEU A 58 9.01 5.61 2.43
C LEU A 58 8.57 7.04 2.75
N GLN A 59 9.26 7.70 3.69
CA GLN A 59 8.98 9.09 4.05
C GLN A 59 9.26 10.04 2.88
N GLU A 60 10.38 9.84 2.19
CA GLU A 60 10.75 10.61 1.02
C GLU A 60 9.75 10.40 -0.12
N LEU A 61 9.32 9.16 -0.40
CA LEU A 61 8.26 8.92 -1.39
C LEU A 61 6.96 9.64 -1.03
N ALA A 62 6.53 9.54 0.22
CA ALA A 62 5.32 10.22 0.69
C ALA A 62 5.42 11.75 0.48
N THR A 63 6.58 12.33 0.79
CA THR A 63 6.87 13.75 0.58
C THR A 63 6.87 14.13 -0.90
N GLN A 64 7.51 13.33 -1.76
CA GLN A 64 7.56 13.56 -3.22
C GLN A 64 6.17 13.54 -3.87
N LEU A 65 5.24 12.73 -3.32
CA LEU A 65 3.89 12.57 -3.84
C LEU A 65 2.88 13.52 -3.19
N ASP A 66 3.27 14.25 -2.14
CA ASP A 66 2.37 15.02 -1.28
C ASP A 66 1.20 14.16 -0.76
N LEU A 67 1.51 12.94 -0.30
CA LEU A 67 0.54 11.98 0.22
C LEU A 67 0.81 11.65 1.69
N PRO A 68 -0.23 11.51 2.53
CA PRO A 68 -0.06 11.00 3.87
C PRO A 68 0.43 9.56 3.84
N LEU A 69 1.31 9.21 4.78
CA LEU A 69 1.78 7.84 5.01
C LEU A 69 1.29 7.35 6.37
N GLN A 70 0.38 6.38 6.35
CA GLN A 70 -0.15 5.74 7.56
C GLN A 70 0.68 4.51 7.94
N TYR A 71 0.79 4.30 9.24
CA TYR A 71 1.43 3.14 9.83
C TYR A 71 0.42 2.33 10.64
N PHE A 72 0.55 1.02 10.58
CA PHE A 72 -0.26 0.06 11.36
C PHE A 72 0.65 -0.90 12.11
N SER A 73 0.23 -1.32 13.30
CA SER A 73 0.82 -2.45 14.01
C SER A 73 0.52 -3.77 13.31
N SER A 74 1.28 -4.83 13.64
CA SER A 74 0.96 -6.19 13.18
C SER A 74 -0.44 -6.64 13.58
N ASP A 75 -0.91 -6.23 14.75
CA ASP A 75 -2.19 -6.65 15.32
C ASP A 75 -3.36 -6.02 14.56
N GLU A 76 -3.25 -4.75 14.19
CA GLU A 76 -4.23 -4.07 13.32
C GLU A 76 -4.30 -4.74 11.94
N LEU A 77 -3.17 -5.25 11.44
CA LEU A 77 -3.11 -5.90 10.12
C LEU A 77 -3.54 -7.37 10.15
N ALA A 78 -3.54 -8.04 11.31
CA ALA A 78 -3.79 -9.48 11.42
C ALA A 78 -5.17 -9.88 10.86
N GLY A 79 -6.20 -9.04 11.06
CA GLY A 79 -7.56 -9.28 10.55
C GLY A 79 -7.67 -9.36 9.03
N TYR A 80 -6.69 -8.86 8.29
CA TYR A 80 -6.65 -8.88 6.82
C TYR A 80 -5.99 -10.14 6.25
N GLN A 81 -5.37 -10.99 7.06
CA GLN A 81 -4.67 -12.20 6.61
C GLN A 81 -5.52 -13.10 5.69
N PRO A 82 -6.82 -13.36 5.95
CA PRO A 82 -7.64 -14.20 5.07
C PRO A 82 -7.90 -13.62 3.68
N ARG A 83 -7.63 -12.32 3.48
CA ARG A 83 -7.90 -11.58 2.25
C ARG A 83 -6.65 -11.33 1.40
N LEU A 84 -5.49 -11.81 1.87
CA LEU A 84 -4.23 -11.68 1.15
C LEU A 84 -4.20 -12.58 -0.07
N SER A 85 -3.65 -12.07 -1.18
CA SER A 85 -3.42 -12.88 -2.37
C SER A 85 -2.22 -13.82 -2.19
N HIS A 86 -1.33 -13.49 -1.25
CA HIS A 86 -0.13 -14.27 -0.95
C HIS A 86 0.31 -14.06 0.51
N GLN A 87 0.57 -15.15 1.23
CA GLN A 87 1.09 -15.12 2.60
C GLN A 87 2.60 -15.43 2.60
N SER A 88 3.41 -14.45 3.01
CA SER A 88 4.87 -14.58 3.03
C SER A 88 5.38 -14.92 4.44
N GLN A 89 5.93 -16.13 4.59
CA GLN A 89 6.52 -16.57 5.86
C GLN A 89 7.68 -15.67 6.32
N ILE A 90 8.54 -15.25 5.38
CA ILE A 90 9.65 -14.34 5.68
C ILE A 90 9.14 -12.97 6.16
N ALA A 91 8.04 -12.47 5.59
CA ALA A 91 7.43 -11.22 6.07
C ALA A 91 6.88 -11.40 7.49
N PHE A 92 6.21 -12.52 7.75
CA PHE A 92 5.67 -12.83 9.07
C PHE A 92 6.77 -12.93 10.14
N GLU A 93 7.84 -13.66 9.88
CA GLU A 93 8.98 -13.78 10.81
C GLU A 93 9.62 -12.44 11.16
N ARG A 94 9.62 -11.49 10.21
CA ARG A 94 10.24 -10.16 10.39
C ARG A 94 9.30 -9.13 10.99
N THR A 95 7.99 -9.30 10.82
CA THR A 95 7.02 -8.21 11.04
C THR A 95 5.77 -8.62 11.80
N GLY A 96 5.56 -9.90 12.06
CA GLY A 96 4.29 -10.43 12.56
C GLY A 96 3.14 -10.40 11.54
N CYS A 97 3.38 -9.94 10.31
CA CYS A 97 2.36 -9.81 9.27
C CYS A 97 2.76 -10.59 8.00
N TYR A 98 1.86 -11.45 7.50
CA TYR A 98 2.09 -12.24 6.29
C TYR A 98 2.16 -11.41 4.99
N GLY A 99 1.53 -10.24 4.97
CA GLY A 99 1.41 -9.44 3.75
C GLY A 99 1.23 -7.95 4.07
N VAL A 100 2.32 -7.27 4.42
CA VAL A 100 2.29 -5.85 4.83
C VAL A 100 1.63 -4.95 3.78
N ALA A 101 2.02 -5.06 2.51
CA ALA A 101 1.51 -4.18 1.47
C ALA A 101 -0.02 -4.32 1.28
N GLU A 102 -0.52 -5.55 1.15
CA GLU A 102 -1.95 -5.79 0.96
C GLU A 102 -2.77 -5.46 2.21
N SER A 103 -2.32 -5.89 3.39
CA SER A 103 -3.03 -5.63 4.65
C SER A 103 -3.13 -4.13 4.93
N ALA A 104 -2.02 -3.40 4.78
CA ALA A 104 -2.00 -1.96 5.05
C ALA A 104 -2.83 -1.17 4.03
N ALA A 105 -2.82 -1.57 2.75
CA ALA A 105 -3.68 -0.96 1.74
C ALA A 105 -5.17 -1.13 2.10
N LEU A 106 -5.57 -2.37 2.44
CA LEU A 106 -6.95 -2.67 2.81
C LEU A 106 -7.36 -1.92 4.08
N ALA A 107 -6.53 -1.95 5.13
CA ALA A 107 -6.80 -1.30 6.41
C ALA A 107 -7.11 0.19 6.25
N LEU A 108 -6.21 0.93 5.60
CA LEU A 108 -6.42 2.36 5.43
C LEU A 108 -7.53 2.66 4.41
N ALA A 109 -7.70 1.87 3.35
CA ALA A 109 -8.81 2.06 2.43
C ALA A 109 -10.16 1.95 3.17
N GLU A 110 -10.33 0.95 4.04
CA GLU A 110 -11.54 0.78 4.83
C GLU A 110 -11.76 1.91 5.83
N GLN A 111 -10.69 2.41 6.47
CA GLN A 111 -10.77 3.58 7.34
C GLN A 111 -11.16 4.85 6.59
N LEU A 112 -10.69 5.07 5.36
CA LEU A 112 -11.03 6.26 4.60
C LEU A 112 -12.43 6.19 3.97
N ILE A 113 -12.83 5.01 3.51
CA ILE A 113 -14.11 4.80 2.81
C ILE A 113 -15.25 4.53 3.80
N GLN A 114 -14.94 4.10 5.03
CA GLN A 114 -15.93 3.65 6.04
C GLN A 114 -16.79 2.48 5.55
N ALA A 115 -16.21 1.60 4.71
CA ALA A 115 -16.84 0.40 4.18
C ALA A 115 -15.76 -0.62 3.78
N PRO A 116 -16.11 -1.92 3.59
CA PRO A 116 -15.16 -2.92 3.12
C PRO A 116 -14.50 -2.56 1.78
N ALA A 117 -13.17 -2.71 1.72
CA ALA A 117 -12.39 -2.45 0.52
C ALA A 117 -12.05 -3.75 -0.24
N LYS A 118 -11.51 -3.64 -1.45
CA LYS A 118 -10.94 -4.77 -2.19
C LYS A 118 -9.54 -4.45 -2.69
N LEU A 119 -8.74 -5.48 -2.88
CA LEU A 119 -7.48 -5.38 -3.63
C LEU A 119 -7.84 -5.18 -5.11
N LEU A 120 -7.47 -4.02 -5.64
CA LEU A 120 -7.58 -3.69 -7.07
C LEU A 120 -6.29 -4.04 -7.80
N ILE A 121 -5.16 -3.95 -7.09
CA ILE A 121 -3.87 -4.48 -7.50
C ILE A 121 -3.37 -5.37 -6.36
N SER A 122 -3.39 -6.68 -6.57
CA SER A 122 -2.74 -7.64 -5.68
C SER A 122 -1.23 -7.44 -5.67
N ARG A 123 -0.56 -8.03 -4.67
CA ARG A 123 0.87 -7.91 -4.42
C ARG A 123 1.74 -7.91 -5.69
N GLN A 124 2.38 -6.77 -5.95
CA GLN A 124 3.44 -6.61 -6.94
C GLN A 124 4.79 -6.53 -6.22
N LYS A 125 5.81 -7.24 -6.71
CA LYS A 125 7.17 -7.19 -6.16
C LYS A 125 8.13 -6.68 -7.22
N TYR A 126 8.99 -5.73 -6.84
CA TYR A 126 10.07 -5.24 -7.69
C TYR A 126 11.30 -4.96 -6.83
N ALA A 127 12.44 -5.52 -7.24
CA ALA A 127 13.69 -5.49 -6.48
C ALA A 127 13.45 -5.86 -5.00
N GLN A 128 13.63 -4.88 -4.11
CA GLN A 128 13.49 -5.00 -2.66
C GLN A 128 12.19 -4.40 -2.09
N ALA A 129 11.25 -4.02 -2.96
CA ALA A 129 9.96 -3.43 -2.61
C ALA A 129 8.78 -4.32 -2.99
N THR A 130 7.66 -4.10 -2.34
CA THR A 130 6.37 -4.73 -2.60
C THR A 130 5.26 -3.69 -2.49
N LEU A 131 4.29 -3.75 -3.37
CA LEU A 131 3.17 -2.83 -3.46
C LEU A 131 1.86 -3.60 -3.58
N ALA A 132 0.79 -3.03 -3.04
CA ALA A 132 -0.59 -3.39 -3.36
C ALA A 132 -1.44 -2.12 -3.42
N LEU A 133 -2.58 -2.17 -4.10
CA LEU A 133 -3.53 -1.06 -4.14
C LEU A 133 -4.93 -1.56 -3.77
N ALA A 134 -5.57 -0.86 -2.84
CA ALA A 134 -6.93 -1.13 -2.40
C ALA A 134 -7.84 0.09 -2.59
N GLY A 135 -9.14 -0.16 -2.72
CA GLY A 135 -10.15 0.87 -2.86
C GLY A 135 -11.56 0.31 -2.65
N ALA A 136 -12.56 1.18 -2.89
CA ALA A 136 -13.97 0.79 -2.81
C ALA A 136 -14.27 -0.37 -3.76
N ALA A 137 -15.17 -1.24 -3.28
CA ALA A 137 -15.56 -2.50 -3.88
C ALA A 137 -16.37 -2.38 -5.18
#